data_AF-A0A532UTA3-F1
#
_entry.id   AF-A0A532UTA3-F1
#
_cell.length_a   1.000
_cell.length_b   1.000
_cell.length_c   1.000
_cell.angle_alpha   90.00
_cell.angle_beta   90.00
_cell.angle_gamma   90.00
#
_symmetry.space_group_name_H-M   'P 1'
#
loop_
_entity.id
_entity.type
_entity.pdbx_description
1 polymer ?
#
loop_
_entity_poly.entity_id
_entity_poly.type
_entity_poly.pdbx_seq_one_letter_code
_entity_poly.pdbx_strand_id
1 'polypeptide(L)'
;MGKDKKKKKKLQEPLDTTMSLGDHIEELRGRLILAIAGLLIGAGISLSFGTWIIKFIEKPYYKVFLTSEAKSETEEKEKTIKFIEDLFNNTRQKLADDPNTPNVGQETEEFVYKFCTEILVALSNDPNYTSISPSTSRISPARRLQILRPADGIISYIKIALMAGLILSSPWVFYQIWMFVAAGLYVHERKYVHTAVPFSAALFVTGALFFILIVAPLTLKFLVKFNEGVLDARSNFTFADYISFITMLMLIFGVAFQTPIAIFFLNRTGLVSIPALRKSRKFVLLGIFVVAAMATPPDVISQVTLGIPLYILFELGILLAVFSERRRKSKEKAA
;
A
#
# COMPACT_ATOMS: atom_id res chain seq x y z
N MET A 1 63.03 52.23 -17.42
CA MET A 1 61.57 52.29 -17.65
C MET A 1 61.07 50.86 -17.71
N GLY A 2 60.53 50.28 -16.63
CA GLY A 2 59.11 50.36 -16.22
C GLY A 2 58.31 49.28 -16.96
N LYS A 3 57.53 48.37 -16.38
CA LYS A 3 56.94 48.24 -15.04
C LYS A 3 56.59 46.76 -14.79
N ASP A 4 56.61 46.39 -13.52
CA ASP A 4 55.99 45.20 -12.92
C ASP A 4 54.64 44.81 -13.55
N LYS A 5 54.56 43.60 -14.11
CA LYS A 5 53.28 42.90 -14.31
C LYS A 5 52.84 42.27 -12.99
N LYS A 6 52.31 43.08 -12.07
CA LYS A 6 51.55 42.59 -10.91
C LYS A 6 50.33 41.82 -11.41
N LYS A 7 50.37 40.49 -11.27
CA LYS A 7 49.18 39.61 -11.26
C LYS A 7 48.19 40.18 -10.25
N LYS A 8 47.14 40.87 -10.71
CA LYS A 8 45.93 41.09 -9.91
C LYS A 8 45.24 39.73 -9.76
N LYS A 9 45.63 39.01 -8.71
CA LYS A 9 44.82 37.97 -8.09
C LYS A 9 43.52 38.67 -7.71
N LYS A 10 42.44 38.46 -8.47
CA LYS A 10 41.09 38.87 -8.04
C LYS A 10 40.90 38.21 -6.67
N LEU A 11 40.91 39.02 -5.61
CA LEU A 11 40.34 38.60 -4.33
C LEU A 11 38.91 38.21 -4.68
N GLN A 12 38.61 36.91 -4.61
CA GLN A 12 37.25 36.46 -4.46
C GLN A 12 36.81 36.99 -3.10
N GLU A 13 36.14 38.12 -3.11
CA GLU A 13 35.28 38.50 -1.99
C GLU A 13 34.33 37.32 -1.75
N PRO A 14 34.17 36.87 -0.49
CA PRO A 14 33.17 35.88 -0.17
C PRO A 14 31.83 36.59 -0.35
N LEU A 15 31.26 36.53 -1.55
CA LEU A 15 29.89 36.96 -1.78
C LEU A 15 29.05 36.19 -0.78
N ASP A 16 28.45 36.91 0.16
CA ASP A 16 27.30 36.48 0.93
C ASP A 16 26.35 35.81 -0.06
N THR A 17 26.29 34.49 0.01
CA THR A 17 25.56 33.60 -0.91
C THR A 17 24.13 33.47 -0.41
N THR A 18 23.53 34.59 0.00
CA THR A 18 22.11 34.69 0.24
C THR A 18 21.49 35.22 -1.05
N MET A 19 20.92 34.30 -1.83
CA MET A 19 20.05 34.69 -2.93
C MET A 19 18.97 35.64 -2.41
N SER A 20 18.61 36.66 -3.20
CA SER A 20 17.48 37.52 -2.83
C SER A 20 16.21 36.66 -2.72
N LEU A 21 15.25 37.03 -1.86
CA LEU A 21 13.95 36.35 -1.79
C LEU A 21 13.27 36.27 -3.17
N GLY A 22 13.49 37.28 -4.02
CA GLY A 22 13.05 37.26 -5.42
C GLY A 22 13.71 36.14 -6.25
N ASP A 23 15.03 35.99 -6.13
CA ASP A 23 15.78 34.95 -6.83
C ASP A 23 15.35 33.55 -6.37
N HIS A 24 15.05 33.39 -5.08
CA HIS A 24 14.54 32.13 -4.54
C HIS A 24 13.15 31.77 -5.08
N ILE A 25 12.27 32.77 -5.27
CA ILE A 25 10.95 32.56 -5.88
C ILE A 25 11.06 32.26 -7.38
N GLU A 26 11.98 32.90 -8.10
CA GLU A 26 12.24 32.61 -9.52
C GLU A 26 12.74 31.16 -9.69
N GLU A 27 13.66 30.72 -8.82
CA GLU A 27 14.18 29.36 -8.80
C GLU A 27 13.09 28.34 -8.41
N LEU A 28 12.18 28.69 -7.48
CA LEU A 28 11.02 27.89 -7.12
C LEU A 28 10.11 27.64 -8.32
N ARG A 29 9.69 28.71 -9.02
CA ARG A 29 8.78 28.58 -10.17
C ARG A 29 9.41 27.73 -11.26
N GLY A 30 10.67 27.99 -11.60
CA GLY A 30 11.37 27.25 -12.65
C GLY A 30 11.43 25.74 -12.36
N ARG A 31 11.77 25.37 -11.12
CA ARG A 31 11.82 23.95 -10.71
C ARG A 31 10.46 23.30 -10.64
N LEU A 32 9.45 24.02 -10.17
CA LEU A 32 8.08 23.51 -10.13
C LEU A 32 7.56 23.20 -11.54
N ILE A 33 7.80 24.09 -12.51
CA ILE A 33 7.44 23.86 -13.92
C ILE A 33 8.15 22.63 -14.47
N LEU A 34 9.46 22.48 -14.22
CA LEU A 34 10.23 21.31 -14.66
C LEU A 34 9.75 20.01 -14.00
N ALA A 35 9.36 20.05 -12.72
CA ALA A 35 8.81 18.90 -12.01
C ALA A 35 7.45 18.48 -12.61
N ILE A 36 6.58 19.46 -12.87
CA ILE A 36 5.26 19.22 -13.50
C ILE A 36 5.44 18.69 -14.93
N ALA A 37 6.36 19.27 -15.72
CA ALA A 37 6.65 18.79 -17.08
C ALA A 37 7.12 17.33 -17.07
N GLY A 38 8.04 16.97 -16.17
CA GLY A 38 8.49 15.59 -16.01
C GLY A 38 7.37 14.64 -15.59
N LEU A 39 6.47 15.09 -14.70
CA LEU A 39 5.30 14.32 -14.29
C LEU A 39 4.31 14.11 -15.44
N LEU A 40 4.07 15.14 -16.26
CA LEU A 40 3.19 15.04 -17.44
C LEU A 40 3.78 14.08 -18.49
N ILE A 41 5.09 14.13 -18.72
CA ILE A 41 5.78 13.18 -19.61
C ILE A 41 5.66 11.75 -19.05
N GLY A 42 5.90 11.56 -17.75
CA GLY A 42 5.74 10.27 -17.09
C GLY A 42 4.32 9.72 -17.17
N ALA A 43 3.32 10.56 -16.97
CA ALA A 43 1.91 10.20 -17.13
C ALA A 43 1.56 9.83 -18.58
N GLY A 44 2.07 10.59 -19.56
CA GLY A 44 1.91 10.29 -20.99
C GLY A 44 2.50 8.94 -21.37
N ILE A 45 3.71 8.63 -20.90
CA ILE A 45 4.34 7.32 -21.10
C ILE A 45 3.49 6.23 -20.40
N SER A 46 3.04 6.48 -19.18
CA SER A 46 2.25 5.52 -18.42
C SER A 46 0.90 5.18 -19.06
N LEU A 47 0.29 6.09 -19.82
CA LEU A 47 -0.93 5.80 -20.58
C LEU A 47 -0.68 4.67 -21.59
N SER A 48 0.51 4.60 -22.19
CA SER A 48 0.84 3.52 -23.14
C SER A 48 0.88 2.13 -22.49
N PHE A 49 1.17 2.06 -21.19
CA PHE A 49 1.29 0.82 -20.42
C PHE A 49 0.09 0.57 -19.47
N GLY A 50 -0.98 1.35 -19.57
CA GLY A 50 -2.07 1.36 -18.59
C GLY A 50 -2.71 -0.01 -18.36
N THR A 51 -2.85 -0.83 -19.40
CA THR A 51 -3.47 -2.17 -19.30
C THR A 51 -2.64 -3.15 -18.46
N TRP A 52 -1.31 -3.07 -18.52
CA TRP A 52 -0.43 -3.90 -17.70
C TRP A 52 -0.47 -3.47 -16.23
N ILE A 53 -0.49 -2.16 -15.99
CA ILE A 53 -0.56 -1.57 -14.65
C ILE A 53 -1.88 -1.93 -13.97
N ILE A 54 -3.00 -1.88 -14.70
CA ILE A 54 -4.32 -2.31 -14.19
C ILE A 54 -4.26 -3.73 -13.66
N LYS A 55 -3.72 -4.69 -14.44
CA LYS A 55 -3.59 -6.09 -14.00
C LYS A 55 -2.74 -6.22 -12.74
N PHE A 56 -1.69 -5.40 -12.61
CA PHE A 56 -0.86 -5.39 -11.42
C PHE A 56 -1.61 -4.87 -10.19
N ILE A 57 -2.39 -3.79 -10.36
CA ILE A 57 -3.21 -3.19 -9.30
C ILE A 57 -4.36 -4.10 -8.88
N GLU A 58 -5.03 -4.81 -9.80
CA GLU A 58 -6.14 -5.71 -9.50
C GLU A 58 -5.71 -7.01 -8.79
N LYS A 59 -4.45 -7.41 -8.92
CA LYS A 59 -3.93 -8.67 -8.37
C LYS A 59 -4.20 -8.87 -6.87
N PRO A 60 -3.92 -7.91 -5.96
CA PRO A 60 -4.23 -8.07 -4.54
C PRO A 60 -5.73 -8.24 -4.27
N TYR A 61 -6.61 -7.60 -5.06
CA TYR A 61 -8.06 -7.81 -4.93
C TYR A 61 -8.43 -9.26 -5.22
N TYR A 62 -8.09 -9.77 -6.40
CA TYR A 62 -8.45 -11.14 -6.77
C TYR A 62 -7.85 -12.18 -5.83
N LYS A 63 -6.62 -11.98 -5.35
CA LYS A 63 -6.00 -12.90 -4.39
C LYS A 63 -6.81 -13.04 -3.10
N VAL A 64 -7.33 -11.93 -2.56
CA VAL A 64 -8.10 -11.93 -1.31
C VAL A 64 -9.48 -12.58 -1.51
N PHE A 65 -10.19 -12.18 -2.56
CA PHE A 65 -11.54 -12.68 -2.83
C PHE A 65 -11.56 -14.15 -3.29
N LEU A 66 -10.54 -14.62 -4.03
CA LEU A 66 -10.39 -16.05 -4.37
C LEU A 66 -10.15 -16.91 -3.12
N THR A 67 -9.37 -16.38 -2.16
CA THR A 67 -9.07 -17.10 -0.92
C THR A 67 -10.32 -17.18 -0.02
N SER A 68 -11.14 -16.12 0.04
CA SER A 68 -12.39 -16.17 0.84
C SER A 68 -13.43 -17.11 0.21
N GLU A 69 -13.51 -17.16 -1.12
CA GLU A 69 -14.43 -18.06 -1.84
C GLU A 69 -14.07 -19.53 -1.60
N ALA A 70 -12.79 -19.91 -1.73
CA ALA A 70 -12.33 -21.27 -1.44
C ALA A 70 -12.60 -21.69 0.02
N LYS A 71 -12.48 -20.76 0.98
CA LYS A 71 -12.77 -21.03 2.39
C LYS A 71 -14.27 -21.21 2.65
N SER A 72 -15.11 -20.39 2.01
CA SER A 72 -16.58 -20.50 2.09
C SER A 72 -17.09 -21.84 1.55
N GLU A 73 -16.59 -22.28 0.37
CA GLU A 73 -16.95 -23.59 -0.19
C GLU A 73 -16.53 -24.73 0.73
N THR A 74 -15.37 -24.62 1.37
CA THR A 74 -14.89 -25.64 2.31
C THR A 74 -15.77 -25.72 3.56
N GLU A 75 -16.13 -24.56 4.15
CA GLU A 75 -17.03 -24.51 5.32
C GLU A 75 -18.45 -25.00 5.00
N GLU A 76 -18.96 -24.76 3.80
CA GLU A 76 -20.27 -25.26 3.36
C GLU A 76 -20.26 -26.79 3.18
N LYS A 77 -19.18 -27.35 2.59
CA LYS A 77 -18.97 -28.80 2.53
C LYS A 77 -18.94 -29.41 3.94
N GLU A 78 -18.18 -28.80 4.85
CA GLU A 78 -18.06 -29.28 6.24
C GLU A 78 -19.42 -29.23 6.98
N LYS A 79 -20.19 -28.15 6.83
CA LYS A 79 -21.55 -28.05 7.39
C LYS A 79 -22.50 -29.11 6.83
N THR A 80 -22.42 -29.38 5.53
CA THR A 80 -23.28 -30.38 4.88
C THR A 80 -22.92 -31.80 5.30
N ILE A 81 -21.62 -32.11 5.41
CA ILE A 81 -21.14 -33.38 5.95
C ILE A 81 -21.64 -33.56 7.39
N LYS A 82 -21.48 -32.54 8.23
CA LYS A 82 -21.96 -32.56 9.62
C LYS A 82 -23.47 -32.72 9.71
N PHE A 83 -24.23 -32.07 8.83
CA PHE A 83 -25.69 -32.27 8.75
C PHE A 83 -26.06 -33.71 8.41
N ILE A 84 -25.37 -34.35 7.46
CA ILE A 84 -25.58 -35.76 7.12
C ILE A 84 -25.24 -36.65 8.31
N GLU A 85 -24.14 -36.38 9.01
CA GLU A 85 -23.74 -37.10 10.21
C GLU A 85 -24.80 -36.98 11.32
N ASP A 86 -25.27 -35.76 11.61
CA ASP A 86 -26.33 -35.50 12.59
C ASP A 86 -27.66 -36.16 12.17
N LEU A 87 -28.02 -36.13 10.88
CA LEU A 87 -29.21 -36.77 10.35
C LEU A 87 -29.15 -38.29 10.50
N PHE A 88 -28.00 -38.91 10.17
CA PHE A 88 -27.78 -40.35 10.33
C PHE A 88 -27.83 -40.76 11.79
N ASN A 89 -27.16 -40.02 12.67
CA ASN A 89 -27.13 -40.31 14.10
C ASN A 89 -28.53 -40.20 14.72
N ASN A 90 -29.29 -39.15 14.40
CA ASN A 90 -30.68 -38.99 14.86
C ASN A 90 -31.60 -40.08 14.32
N THR A 91 -31.43 -40.48 13.05
CA THR A 91 -32.23 -41.56 12.44
C THR A 91 -31.89 -42.92 13.06
N ARG A 92 -30.60 -43.22 13.26
CA ARG A 92 -30.13 -44.46 13.92
C ARG A 92 -30.70 -44.57 15.32
N GLN A 93 -30.68 -43.48 16.09
CA GLN A 93 -31.25 -43.44 17.43
C GLN A 93 -32.77 -43.72 17.42
N LYS A 94 -33.52 -43.08 16.53
CA LYS A 94 -34.97 -43.31 16.41
C LYS A 94 -35.34 -44.72 15.95
N LEU A 95 -34.52 -45.35 15.11
CA LEU A 95 -34.70 -46.75 14.71
C LEU A 95 -34.38 -47.72 15.86
N ALA A 96 -33.39 -47.43 16.69
CA ALA A 96 -33.07 -48.27 17.85
C ALA A 96 -34.21 -48.32 18.88
N ASP A 97 -35.03 -47.27 18.95
CA ASP A 97 -36.17 -47.16 19.86
C ASP A 97 -37.48 -47.76 19.31
N ASP A 98 -37.53 -48.18 18.03
CA ASP A 98 -38.74 -48.71 17.40
C ASP A 98 -38.79 -50.25 17.48
N PRO A 99 -39.82 -50.85 18.13
CA PRO A 99 -39.91 -52.30 18.36
C PRO A 99 -40.16 -53.14 17.09
N ASN A 100 -40.44 -52.54 15.94
CA ASN A 100 -40.74 -53.25 14.69
C ASN A 100 -39.67 -53.06 13.60
N THR A 101 -38.46 -52.64 13.98
CA THR A 101 -37.39 -52.38 13.03
C THR A 101 -36.77 -53.67 12.48
N PRO A 102 -36.63 -53.78 11.14
CA PRO A 102 -35.88 -54.89 10.56
C PRO A 102 -34.40 -54.81 10.97
N ASN A 103 -33.77 -55.96 11.22
CA ASN A 103 -32.38 -56.04 11.66
C ASN A 103 -31.44 -55.62 10.52
N VAL A 104 -31.09 -54.34 10.47
CA VAL A 104 -30.12 -53.79 9.52
C VAL A 104 -28.72 -54.08 10.05
N GLY A 105 -27.95 -54.92 9.35
CA GLY A 105 -26.57 -55.21 9.75
C GLY A 105 -25.68 -53.97 9.69
N GLN A 106 -24.73 -53.86 10.62
CA GLN A 106 -23.78 -52.72 10.71
C GLN A 106 -23.10 -52.39 9.38
N GLU A 107 -22.78 -53.41 8.57
CA GLU A 107 -22.17 -53.25 7.24
C GLU A 107 -23.06 -52.45 6.28
N THR A 108 -24.39 -52.60 6.40
CA THR A 108 -25.34 -51.87 5.56
C THR A 108 -25.41 -50.41 5.98
N GLU A 109 -25.38 -50.11 7.28
CA GLU A 109 -25.35 -48.74 7.78
C GLU A 109 -24.06 -48.01 7.39
N GLU A 110 -22.92 -48.69 7.51
CA GLU A 110 -21.62 -48.14 7.14
C GLU A 110 -21.54 -47.93 5.62
N PHE A 111 -22.08 -48.86 4.83
CA PHE A 111 -22.20 -48.69 3.37
C PHE A 111 -23.03 -47.47 3.00
N VAL A 112 -24.23 -47.29 3.58
CA VAL A 112 -25.09 -46.16 3.22
C VAL A 112 -24.46 -44.83 3.66
N TYR A 113 -23.86 -44.76 4.85
CA TYR A 113 -23.13 -43.57 5.31
C TYR A 113 -21.97 -43.22 4.36
N LYS A 114 -21.14 -44.21 4.02
CA LYS A 114 -20.02 -44.04 3.09
C LYS A 114 -20.50 -43.68 1.68
N PHE A 115 -21.57 -44.29 1.20
CA PHE A 115 -22.17 -44.02 -0.10
C PHE A 115 -22.73 -42.59 -0.17
N CYS A 116 -23.47 -42.14 0.84
CA CYS A 116 -24.01 -40.78 0.88
C CYS A 116 -22.90 -39.73 0.97
N THR A 117 -21.85 -39.97 1.76
CA THR A 117 -20.70 -39.06 1.87
C THR A 117 -19.85 -39.06 0.60
N GLU A 118 -19.58 -40.22 -0.02
CA GLU A 118 -18.88 -40.32 -1.30
C GLU A 118 -19.67 -39.70 -2.44
N ILE A 119 -20.98 -39.89 -2.51
CA ILE A 119 -21.84 -39.23 -3.51
C ILE A 119 -21.85 -37.73 -3.28
N LEU A 120 -21.94 -37.25 -2.03
CA LEU A 120 -21.88 -35.81 -1.77
C LEU A 120 -20.55 -35.21 -2.22
N VAL A 121 -19.44 -35.89 -1.90
CA VAL A 121 -18.09 -35.48 -2.34
C VAL A 121 -17.96 -35.55 -3.86
N ALA A 122 -18.49 -36.60 -4.49
CA ALA A 122 -18.48 -36.77 -5.93
C ALA A 122 -19.32 -35.70 -6.62
N LEU A 123 -20.57 -35.47 -6.21
CA LEU A 123 -21.46 -34.43 -6.74
C LEU A 123 -20.92 -33.03 -6.50
N SER A 124 -20.27 -32.79 -5.36
CA SER A 124 -19.61 -31.52 -5.06
C SER A 124 -18.36 -31.28 -5.90
N ASN A 125 -17.72 -32.34 -6.39
CA ASN A 125 -16.53 -32.27 -7.23
C ASN A 125 -16.83 -32.48 -8.73
N ASP A 126 -18.06 -32.88 -9.09
CA ASP A 126 -18.46 -33.18 -10.46
C ASP A 126 -18.73 -31.87 -11.24
N PRO A 127 -17.98 -31.63 -12.34
CA PRO A 127 -18.13 -30.47 -13.20
C PRO A 127 -19.53 -30.24 -13.79
N ASN A 128 -20.35 -31.31 -13.89
CA ASN A 128 -21.58 -31.30 -14.68
C ASN A 128 -22.85 -31.08 -13.85
N TYR A 129 -22.85 -31.40 -12.54
CA TYR A 129 -24.00 -31.19 -11.65
C TYR A 129 -23.95 -29.84 -10.93
N THR A 130 -22.76 -29.25 -10.84
CA THR A 130 -22.61 -27.82 -10.64
C THR A 130 -22.62 -27.17 -12.03
N SER A 131 -23.70 -26.52 -12.43
CA SER A 131 -23.67 -25.57 -13.56
C SER A 131 -22.80 -24.32 -13.29
N ILE A 132 -21.78 -24.47 -12.44
CA ILE A 132 -20.66 -23.56 -12.22
C ILE A 132 -19.40 -24.42 -12.40
N SER A 133 -19.07 -24.63 -13.67
CA SER A 133 -17.81 -25.19 -14.18
C SER A 133 -16.62 -25.15 -13.20
N PRO A 134 -15.81 -26.22 -13.09
CA PRO A 134 -14.51 -26.20 -12.43
C PRO A 134 -13.52 -25.53 -13.38
N SER A 135 -13.83 -24.29 -13.74
CA SER A 135 -12.88 -23.39 -14.34
C SER A 135 -12.02 -22.87 -13.21
N THR A 136 -10.80 -23.38 -13.17
CA THR A 136 -9.63 -22.64 -12.73
C THR A 136 -9.90 -21.13 -12.87
N SER A 137 -9.82 -20.35 -11.79
CA SER A 137 -9.77 -18.88 -11.79
C SER A 137 -11.05 -18.02 -11.98
N ARG A 138 -12.28 -18.55 -11.99
CA ARG A 138 -13.47 -17.67 -12.11
C ARG A 138 -14.10 -17.34 -10.76
N ILE A 139 -13.67 -16.21 -10.21
CA ILE A 139 -14.44 -15.47 -9.20
C ILE A 139 -15.89 -15.35 -9.69
N SER A 140 -16.86 -15.66 -8.83
CA SER A 140 -18.29 -15.51 -9.12
C SER A 140 -18.53 -14.16 -9.82
N PRO A 141 -19.35 -14.05 -10.88
CA PRO A 141 -19.56 -12.77 -11.58
C PRO A 141 -20.01 -11.63 -10.65
N ALA A 142 -20.59 -11.97 -9.50
CA ALA A 142 -20.89 -11.05 -8.42
C ALA A 142 -19.65 -10.40 -7.77
N ARG A 143 -18.53 -11.11 -7.61
CA ARG A 143 -17.30 -10.66 -6.94
C ARG A 143 -16.23 -10.11 -7.89
N ARG A 144 -16.53 -9.99 -9.19
CA ARG A 144 -15.67 -9.26 -10.12
C ARG A 144 -15.86 -7.76 -9.88
N LEU A 145 -14.81 -6.97 -10.12
CA LEU A 145 -14.94 -5.51 -10.07
C LEU A 145 -15.93 -5.05 -11.14
N GLN A 146 -17.04 -4.46 -10.69
CA GLN A 146 -18.09 -3.98 -11.58
C GLN A 146 -17.92 -2.49 -11.85
N ILE A 147 -18.19 -2.09 -13.09
CA ILE A 147 -18.27 -0.70 -13.49
C ILE A 147 -19.76 -0.34 -13.52
N LEU A 148 -20.21 0.44 -12.54
CA LEU A 148 -21.62 0.85 -12.43
C LEU A 148 -21.94 2.03 -13.34
N ARG A 149 -21.01 2.98 -13.48
CA ARG A 149 -21.18 4.17 -14.31
C ARG A 149 -20.23 4.12 -15.51
N PRO A 150 -20.67 4.45 -16.73
CA PRO A 150 -19.80 4.41 -17.91
C PRO A 150 -18.54 5.30 -17.78
N ALA A 151 -18.66 6.47 -17.13
CA ALA A 151 -17.55 7.40 -16.93
C ALA A 151 -16.46 6.86 -15.97
N ASP A 152 -16.82 5.95 -15.07
CA ASP A 152 -15.92 5.45 -14.02
C ASP A 152 -14.70 4.72 -14.60
N GLY A 153 -14.87 4.02 -15.72
CA GLY A 153 -13.77 3.32 -16.39
C GLY A 153 -12.68 4.29 -16.86
N ILE A 154 -13.08 5.40 -17.49
CA ILE A 154 -12.14 6.42 -18.02
C ILE A 154 -11.44 7.15 -16.87
N ILE A 155 -12.20 7.59 -15.85
CA ILE A 155 -11.65 8.30 -14.70
C ILE A 155 -10.65 7.41 -13.94
N SER A 156 -11.00 6.15 -13.74
CA SER A 156 -10.11 5.18 -13.07
C SER A 156 -8.84 4.93 -13.88
N TYR A 157 -8.95 4.81 -15.20
CA TYR A 157 -7.80 4.66 -16.09
C TYR A 157 -6.83 5.85 -15.99
N ILE A 158 -7.36 7.08 -16.01
CA ILE A 158 -6.55 8.30 -15.85
C ILE A 158 -5.87 8.34 -14.48
N LYS A 159 -6.59 8.00 -13.39
CA LYS A 159 -6.01 7.94 -12.04
C LYS A 159 -4.83 6.96 -11.96
N ILE A 160 -4.97 5.78 -12.56
CA ILE A 160 -3.90 4.77 -12.61
C ILE A 160 -2.69 5.30 -13.39
N ALA A 161 -2.92 5.89 -14.56
CA ALA A 161 -1.86 6.43 -15.39
C ALA A 161 -1.12 7.60 -14.72
N LEU A 162 -1.85 8.47 -14.01
CA LEU A 162 -1.23 9.54 -13.21
C LEU A 162 -0.37 8.97 -12.07
N MET A 163 -0.86 7.96 -11.35
CA MET A 163 -0.12 7.34 -10.26
C MET A 163 1.14 6.63 -10.75
N ALA A 164 1.01 5.80 -11.79
CA ALA A 164 2.16 5.10 -12.36
C ALA A 164 3.13 6.07 -13.05
N GLY A 165 2.62 7.12 -13.68
CA GLY A 165 3.43 8.23 -14.20
C GLY A 165 4.21 8.94 -13.11
N LEU A 166 3.62 9.16 -11.93
CA LEU A 166 4.31 9.71 -10.77
C LEU A 166 5.41 8.78 -10.27
N ILE A 167 5.17 7.47 -10.21
CA ILE A 167 6.19 6.48 -9.82
C ILE A 167 7.36 6.47 -10.82
N LEU A 168 7.05 6.48 -12.12
CA LEU A 168 8.05 6.46 -13.19
C LEU A 168 8.88 7.77 -13.23
N SER A 169 8.21 8.91 -13.08
CA SER A 169 8.86 10.23 -13.04
C SER A 169 9.44 10.59 -11.67
N SER A 170 9.26 9.74 -10.64
CA SER A 170 9.69 10.03 -9.28
C SER A 170 11.17 10.44 -9.15
N PRO A 171 12.15 9.84 -9.86
CA PRO A 171 13.55 10.29 -9.76
C PRO A 171 13.74 11.74 -10.19
N TRP A 172 13.02 12.16 -11.23
CA TRP A 172 13.06 13.53 -11.74
C TRP A 172 12.33 14.50 -10.81
N VAL A 173 11.12 14.14 -10.38
CA VAL A 173 10.30 14.98 -9.47
C VAL A 173 11.05 15.23 -8.16
N PHE A 174 11.60 14.19 -7.54
CA PHE A 174 12.38 14.33 -6.32
C PHE A 174 13.66 15.12 -6.54
N TYR A 175 14.34 14.94 -7.68
CA TYR A 175 15.50 15.78 -8.01
C TYR A 175 15.13 17.27 -8.00
N GLN A 176 14.02 17.67 -8.63
CA GLN A 176 13.60 19.08 -8.65
C GLN A 176 13.17 19.59 -7.27
N ILE A 177 12.41 18.81 -6.51
CA ILE A 177 11.98 19.17 -5.15
C ILE A 177 13.20 19.37 -4.23
N TRP A 178 14.13 18.42 -4.23
CA TRP A 178 15.32 18.50 -3.39
C TRP A 178 16.26 19.61 -3.83
N MET A 179 16.40 19.84 -5.14
CA MET A 179 17.17 20.96 -5.62
C MET A 179 16.59 22.28 -5.10
N PHE A 180 15.26 22.45 -5.12
CA PHE A 180 14.60 23.59 -4.49
C PHE A 180 14.97 23.73 -3.00
N VAL A 181 14.92 22.65 -2.22
CA VAL A 181 15.37 22.67 -0.82
C VAL A 181 16.84 23.06 -0.69
N ALA A 182 17.70 22.59 -1.61
CA ALA A 182 19.12 22.95 -1.65
C ALA A 182 19.38 24.45 -1.89
N ALA A 183 18.50 25.15 -2.60
CA ALA A 183 18.64 26.60 -2.82
C ALA A 183 18.46 27.41 -1.54
N GLY A 184 17.67 26.92 -0.59
CA GLY A 184 17.49 27.55 0.72
C GLY A 184 18.58 27.20 1.74
N LEU A 185 19.57 26.38 1.36
CA LEU A 185 20.61 25.87 2.24
C LEU A 185 21.98 26.49 1.96
N TYR A 186 22.86 26.49 2.97
CA TYR A 186 24.24 26.93 2.79
C TYR A 186 25.00 26.07 1.77
N VAL A 187 25.93 26.68 1.03
CA VAL A 187 26.69 26.05 -0.06
C VAL A 187 27.39 24.75 0.38
N HIS A 188 27.88 24.70 1.62
CA HIS A 188 28.55 23.52 2.17
C HIS A 188 27.59 22.38 2.54
N GLU A 189 26.29 22.64 2.69
CA GLU A 189 25.26 21.65 3.01
C GLU A 189 24.57 21.08 1.76
N ARG A 190 24.65 21.78 0.63
CA ARG A 190 24.08 21.37 -0.66
C ARG A 190 24.55 19.99 -1.13
N LYS A 191 25.75 19.54 -0.74
CA LYS A 191 26.26 18.20 -1.08
C LYS A 191 25.39 17.07 -0.50
N TYR A 192 24.80 17.28 0.67
CA TYR A 192 23.92 16.29 1.29
C TYR A 192 22.64 16.08 0.51
N VAL A 193 22.09 17.15 -0.08
CA VAL A 193 20.90 17.09 -0.92
C VAL A 193 21.12 16.20 -2.14
N HIS A 194 22.21 16.39 -2.87
CA HIS A 194 22.53 15.56 -4.05
C HIS A 194 22.69 14.08 -3.71
N THR A 195 23.18 13.78 -2.50
CA THR A 195 23.30 12.39 -2.03
C THR A 195 21.93 11.82 -1.67
N ALA A 196 21.02 12.63 -1.11
CA ALA A 196 19.69 12.21 -0.65
C ALA A 196 18.70 11.92 -1.81
N VAL A 197 18.82 12.60 -2.95
CA VAL A 197 17.90 12.45 -4.11
C VAL A 197 17.71 10.99 -4.54
N PRO A 198 18.75 10.21 -4.90
CA PRO A 198 18.54 8.84 -5.36
C PRO A 198 17.91 7.94 -4.29
N PHE A 199 18.24 8.16 -3.00
CA PHE A 199 17.60 7.44 -1.91
C PHE A 199 16.13 7.80 -1.79
N SER A 200 15.74 9.07 -1.92
CA SER A 200 14.34 9.50 -1.86
C SER A 200 13.49 8.84 -2.95
N ALA A 201 13.99 8.79 -4.19
CA ALA A 201 13.31 8.13 -5.29
C ALA A 201 13.15 6.62 -5.04
N ALA A 202 14.22 5.95 -4.59
CA ALA A 202 14.16 4.53 -4.22
C ALA A 202 13.18 4.27 -3.08
N LEU A 203 13.13 5.15 -2.07
CA LEU A 203 12.22 5.04 -0.92
C LEU A 203 10.77 5.23 -1.34
N PHE A 204 10.48 6.12 -2.31
CA PHE A 204 9.14 6.31 -2.84
C PHE A 204 8.63 5.07 -3.55
N VAL A 205 9.44 4.51 -4.45
CA VAL A 205 9.10 3.26 -5.15
C VAL A 205 8.94 2.11 -4.15
N THR A 206 9.82 2.02 -3.16
CA THR A 206 9.73 1.04 -2.08
C THR A 206 8.44 1.22 -1.27
N GLY A 207 8.02 2.46 -0.98
CA GLY A 207 6.78 2.75 -0.28
C GLY A 207 5.53 2.36 -1.08
N ALA A 208 5.52 2.67 -2.38
CA ALA A 208 4.44 2.26 -3.28
C ALA A 208 4.34 0.71 -3.39
N LEU A 209 5.49 0.03 -3.49
CA LEU A 209 5.56 -1.43 -3.51
C LEU A 209 5.17 -2.05 -2.16
N PHE A 210 5.61 -1.47 -1.05
CA PHE A 210 5.24 -1.90 0.30
C PHE A 210 3.73 -1.85 0.48
N PHE A 211 3.10 -0.77 0.02
CA PHE A 211 1.66 -0.64 0.07
C PHE A 211 0.95 -1.74 -0.75
N ILE A 212 1.28 -1.90 -2.04
CA ILE A 212 0.55 -2.85 -2.90
C ILE A 212 0.76 -4.32 -2.49
N LEU A 213 1.93 -4.65 -1.95
CA LEU A 213 2.28 -6.04 -1.62
C LEU A 213 1.88 -6.47 -0.22
N ILE A 214 1.90 -5.56 0.76
CA ILE A 214 1.71 -5.89 2.17
C ILE A 214 0.44 -5.25 2.72
N VAL A 215 0.31 -3.93 2.58
CA VAL A 215 -0.77 -3.18 3.23
C VAL A 215 -2.11 -3.40 2.53
N ALA A 216 -2.16 -3.27 1.21
CA ALA A 216 -3.38 -3.46 0.42
C ALA A 216 -4.05 -4.82 0.67
N PRO A 217 -3.38 -5.99 0.58
CA PRO A 217 -4.04 -7.26 0.87
C PRO A 217 -4.43 -7.41 2.34
N LEU A 218 -3.70 -6.81 3.28
CA LEU A 218 -4.06 -6.84 4.70
C LEU A 218 -5.35 -6.05 4.96
N THR A 219 -5.43 -4.82 4.44
CA THR A 219 -6.62 -3.98 4.57
C THR A 219 -7.83 -4.61 3.88
N LEU A 220 -7.68 -5.11 2.65
CA LEU A 220 -8.78 -5.76 1.93
C LEU A 220 -9.28 -7.02 2.65
N LYS A 221 -8.38 -7.86 3.19
CA LYS A 221 -8.77 -9.03 4.00
C LYS A 221 -9.58 -8.63 5.21
N PHE A 222 -9.19 -7.55 5.88
CA PHE A 222 -9.91 -7.05 7.03
C PHE A 222 -11.32 -6.58 6.64
N LEU A 223 -11.45 -5.76 5.59
CA LEU A 223 -12.76 -5.25 5.14
C LEU A 223 -13.71 -6.38 4.76
N VAL A 224 -13.22 -7.39 4.02
CA VAL A 224 -14.04 -8.56 3.63
C VAL A 224 -14.47 -9.34 4.86
N LYS A 225 -13.53 -9.67 5.76
CA LYS A 225 -13.84 -10.42 6.98
C LYS A 225 -14.82 -9.69 7.90
N PHE A 226 -14.71 -8.36 7.99
CA PHE A 226 -15.61 -7.53 8.79
C PHE A 226 -17.04 -7.57 8.22
N ASN A 227 -17.19 -7.39 6.91
CA ASN A 227 -18.50 -7.39 6.27
C ASN A 227 -19.18 -8.76 6.29
N GLU A 228 -18.44 -9.85 6.05
CA GLU A 228 -18.97 -11.21 6.12
C GLU A 228 -19.29 -11.63 7.57
N GLY A 229 -18.47 -11.21 8.55
CA GLY A 229 -18.64 -11.65 9.93
C GLY A 229 -19.64 -10.85 10.77
N VAL A 230 -19.79 -9.54 10.52
CA VAL A 230 -20.61 -8.64 11.35
C VAL A 230 -21.94 -8.30 10.68
N LEU A 231 -21.94 -8.08 9.37
CA LEU A 231 -23.10 -7.55 8.64
C LEU A 231 -23.85 -8.64 7.84
N ASP A 232 -23.30 -9.86 7.77
CA ASP A 232 -23.76 -10.96 6.89
C ASP A 232 -24.06 -10.48 5.45
N ALA A 233 -23.32 -9.47 5.01
CA ALA A 233 -23.55 -8.76 3.77
C ALA A 233 -22.42 -9.06 2.79
N ARG A 234 -22.80 -9.46 1.57
CA ARG A 234 -21.84 -9.69 0.48
C ARG A 234 -21.25 -8.35 0.03
N SER A 235 -20.01 -8.09 0.43
CA SER A 235 -19.30 -6.85 0.12
C SER A 235 -18.54 -6.97 -1.20
N ASN A 236 -19.02 -6.28 -2.24
CA ASN A 236 -18.31 -6.13 -3.51
C ASN A 236 -17.77 -4.70 -3.64
N PHE A 237 -16.55 -4.58 -4.14
CA PHE A 237 -16.01 -3.28 -4.53
C PHE A 237 -16.42 -2.95 -5.96
N THR A 238 -16.79 -1.70 -6.18
CA THR A 238 -16.85 -1.16 -7.54
C THR A 238 -15.42 -0.95 -8.05
N PHE A 239 -15.23 -1.00 -9.37
CA PHE A 239 -13.93 -0.76 -9.98
C PHE A 239 -13.38 0.63 -9.61
N ALA A 240 -14.22 1.67 -9.67
CA ALA A 240 -13.78 3.04 -9.37
C ALA A 240 -13.40 3.26 -7.90
N ASP A 241 -14.17 2.71 -6.96
CA ASP A 241 -13.87 2.86 -5.54
C ASP A 241 -12.58 2.13 -5.20
N TYR A 242 -12.40 0.93 -5.75
CA TYR A 242 -11.18 0.16 -5.60
C TYR A 242 -9.95 0.91 -6.11
N ILE A 243 -10.01 1.42 -7.35
CA ILE A 243 -8.89 2.16 -7.93
C ILE A 243 -8.61 3.45 -7.17
N SER A 244 -9.65 4.19 -6.76
CA SER A 244 -9.49 5.41 -5.97
C SER A 244 -8.83 5.13 -4.61
N PHE A 245 -9.28 4.07 -3.94
CA PHE A 245 -8.73 3.62 -2.67
C PHE A 245 -7.25 3.23 -2.78
N ILE A 246 -6.92 2.35 -3.73
CA ILE A 246 -5.54 1.88 -3.94
C ILE A 246 -4.62 3.02 -4.38
N THR A 247 -5.04 3.87 -5.33
CA THR A 247 -4.20 4.98 -5.80
C THR A 247 -3.98 6.02 -4.70
N MET A 248 -5.01 6.41 -3.95
CA MET A 248 -4.86 7.37 -2.85
C MET A 248 -3.93 6.84 -1.75
N LEU A 249 -4.11 5.60 -1.32
CA LEU A 249 -3.24 5.01 -0.29
C LEU A 249 -1.83 4.77 -0.80
N MET A 250 -1.64 4.35 -2.05
CA MET A 250 -0.32 4.23 -2.65
C MET A 250 0.43 5.57 -2.62
N LEU A 251 -0.27 6.69 -2.88
CA LEU A 251 0.31 8.03 -2.75
C LEU A 251 0.72 8.32 -1.31
N ILE A 252 -0.19 8.09 -0.36
CA ILE A 252 0.04 8.36 1.07
C ILE A 252 1.26 7.58 1.56
N PHE A 253 1.36 6.29 1.23
CA PHE A 253 2.51 5.47 1.60
C PHE A 253 3.79 5.89 0.87
N GLY A 254 3.73 6.18 -0.42
CA GLY A 254 4.89 6.68 -1.17
C GLY A 254 5.47 7.98 -0.56
N VAL A 255 4.59 8.93 -0.22
CA VAL A 255 4.97 10.19 0.44
C VAL A 255 5.42 9.95 1.89
N ALA A 256 4.74 9.09 2.64
CA ALA A 256 5.11 8.79 4.02
C ALA A 256 6.48 8.12 4.14
N PHE A 257 6.86 7.31 3.14
CA PHE A 257 8.22 6.75 3.06
C PHE A 257 9.29 7.83 2.86
N GLN A 258 8.95 9.07 2.54
CA GLN A 258 9.89 10.20 2.56
C GLN A 258 10.14 10.76 3.96
N THR A 259 9.29 10.44 4.94
CA THR A 259 9.41 10.93 6.32
C THR A 259 10.78 10.62 6.96
N PRO A 260 11.33 9.39 6.87
CA PRO A 260 12.62 9.07 7.47
C PRO A 260 13.77 9.91 6.91
N ILE A 261 13.82 10.08 5.58
CA ILE A 261 14.87 10.86 4.93
C ILE A 261 14.70 12.36 5.19
N ALA A 262 13.46 12.85 5.24
CA ALA A 262 13.16 14.23 5.61
C ALA A 262 13.62 14.54 7.05
N ILE A 263 13.29 13.68 8.02
CA ILE A 263 13.72 13.84 9.42
C ILE A 263 15.24 13.80 9.54
N PHE A 264 15.88 12.83 8.89
CA PHE A 264 17.34 12.73 8.86
C PHE A 264 17.99 14.03 8.34
N PHE A 265 17.45 14.57 7.26
CA PHE A 265 17.95 15.80 6.64
C PHE A 265 17.72 17.04 7.51
N LEU A 266 16.53 17.19 8.08
CA LEU A 266 16.18 18.30 8.99
C LEU A 266 17.05 18.29 10.25
N ASN A 267 17.40 17.11 10.76
CA ASN A 267 18.34 17.01 11.88
C ASN A 267 19.78 17.32 11.45
N ARG A 268 20.18 16.90 10.24
CA ARG A 268 21.54 17.09 9.74
C ARG A 268 21.90 18.56 9.50
N THR A 269 20.93 19.34 9.02
CA THR A 269 21.00 20.80 8.79
C THR A 269 20.82 21.62 10.07
N GLY A 270 20.50 20.97 11.20
CA GLY A 270 20.28 21.66 12.47
C GLY A 270 18.94 22.37 12.60
N LEU A 271 18.06 22.29 11.59
CA LEU A 271 16.70 22.88 11.63
C LEU A 271 15.85 22.26 12.75
N VAL A 272 16.03 20.97 13.03
CA VAL A 272 15.25 20.25 14.05
C VAL A 272 16.14 19.40 14.96
N SER A 273 16.00 19.61 16.27
CA SER A 273 16.71 18.84 17.29
C SER A 273 16.00 17.52 17.63
N ILE A 274 16.76 16.50 18.05
CA ILE A 274 16.21 15.21 18.47
C ILE A 274 15.20 15.34 19.64
N PRO A 275 15.43 16.18 20.67
CA PRO A 275 14.44 16.43 21.71
C PRO A 275 13.12 16.99 21.16
N ALA A 276 13.18 17.88 20.17
CA ALA A 276 11.98 18.44 19.53
C ALA A 276 11.19 17.37 18.77
N LEU A 277 11.86 16.47 18.04
CA LEU A 277 11.21 15.34 17.37
C LEU A 277 10.52 14.40 18.36
N ARG A 278 11.19 14.09 19.48
CA ARG A 278 10.62 13.23 20.54
C ARG A 278 9.39 13.86 21.20
N LYS A 279 9.41 15.17 21.45
CA LYS A 279 8.24 15.91 21.99
C LYS A 279 7.06 15.91 21.02
N SER A 280 7.34 15.80 19.71
CA SER A 280 6.33 15.86 18.66
C SER A 280 5.60 14.55 18.38
N ARG A 281 6.00 13.43 19.03
CA ARG A 281 5.40 12.09 18.85
C ARG A 281 3.88 12.08 18.91
N LYS A 282 3.29 12.74 19.92
CA LYS A 282 1.82 12.80 20.08
C LYS A 282 1.11 13.53 18.94
N PHE A 283 1.74 14.57 18.38
CA PHE A 283 1.17 15.32 17.26
C PHE A 283 1.28 14.53 15.95
N VAL A 284 2.39 13.82 15.76
CA VAL A 284 2.58 12.94 14.60
C VAL A 284 1.62 11.76 14.65
N LEU A 285 1.43 11.15 15.81
CA LEU A 285 0.43 10.09 15.99
C LEU A 285 -0.97 10.58 15.63
N LEU A 286 -1.38 11.77 16.11
CA LEU A 286 -2.65 12.38 15.74
C LEU A 286 -2.75 12.64 14.23
N GLY A 287 -1.72 13.21 13.62
CA GLY A 287 -1.68 13.47 12.18
C GLY A 287 -1.81 12.20 11.34
N ILE A 288 -1.15 11.11 11.76
CA ILE A 288 -1.26 9.79 11.13
C ILE A 288 -2.70 9.27 11.19
N PHE A 289 -3.36 9.37 12.35
CA PHE A 289 -4.76 8.95 12.48
C PHE A 289 -5.71 9.80 11.64
N VAL A 290 -5.46 11.11 11.53
CA VAL A 290 -6.25 12.00 10.65
C VAL A 290 -6.09 11.60 9.18
N VAL A 291 -4.86 11.39 8.72
CA VAL A 291 -4.60 10.95 7.34
C VAL A 291 -5.20 9.57 7.07
N ALA A 292 -5.08 8.64 8.02
CA ALA A 292 -5.70 7.32 7.92
C ALA A 292 -7.24 7.44 7.82
N ALA A 293 -7.88 8.25 8.67
CA ALA A 293 -9.31 8.47 8.66
C ALA A 293 -9.84 9.16 7.39
N MET A 294 -9.02 9.97 6.71
CA MET A 294 -9.36 10.53 5.41
C MET A 294 -9.24 9.52 4.26
N ALA A 295 -8.35 8.54 4.40
CA ALA A 295 -7.99 7.62 3.33
C ALA A 295 -8.75 6.29 3.39
N THR A 296 -9.18 5.88 4.59
CA THR A 296 -10.06 4.73 4.78
C THR A 296 -11.46 5.19 5.13
N PRO A 297 -12.49 4.37 4.86
CA PRO A 297 -13.78 4.52 5.50
C PRO A 297 -13.65 4.65 7.04
N PRO A 298 -14.70 5.11 7.75
CA PRO A 298 -14.68 5.27 9.21
C PRO A 298 -14.68 3.90 9.94
N ASP A 299 -13.58 3.17 9.80
CA ASP A 299 -13.31 1.88 10.43
C ASP A 299 -11.98 1.95 11.21
N VAL A 300 -12.06 1.69 12.52
CA VAL A 300 -10.94 1.85 13.45
C VAL A 300 -9.82 0.86 13.15
N ILE A 301 -10.16 -0.38 12.74
CA ILE A 301 -9.14 -1.42 12.58
C ILE A 301 -8.28 -1.15 11.33
N SER A 302 -8.89 -0.77 10.22
CA SER A 302 -8.16 -0.34 9.01
C SER A 302 -7.35 0.92 9.30
N GLN A 303 -7.91 1.90 10.01
CA GLN A 303 -7.18 3.11 10.41
C GLN A 303 -5.92 2.78 11.21
N VAL A 304 -6.02 1.89 12.21
CA VAL A 304 -4.86 1.44 13.01
C VAL A 304 -3.89 0.63 12.16
N THR A 305 -4.39 -0.27 11.31
CA THR A 305 -3.58 -1.10 10.40
C THR A 305 -2.72 -0.25 9.47
N LEU A 306 -3.25 0.87 8.98
CA LEU A 306 -2.49 1.83 8.17
C LEU A 306 -1.59 2.74 9.03
N GLY A 307 -2.06 3.14 10.21
CA GLY A 307 -1.34 4.05 11.09
C GLY A 307 -0.06 3.46 11.67
N ILE A 308 -0.05 2.16 11.98
CA ILE A 308 1.13 1.47 12.54
C ILE A 308 2.35 1.60 11.63
N PRO A 309 2.31 1.21 10.34
CA PRO A 309 3.43 1.42 9.42
C PRO A 309 3.91 2.87 9.32
N LEU A 310 2.98 3.83 9.26
CA LEU A 310 3.32 5.25 9.18
C LEU A 310 4.05 5.74 10.44
N TYR A 311 3.63 5.28 11.61
CA TYR A 311 4.29 5.62 12.87
C TYR A 311 5.68 4.97 12.98
N ILE A 312 5.82 3.73 12.51
CA ILE A 312 7.12 3.04 12.45
C ILE A 312 8.10 3.82 11.57
N LEU A 313 7.67 4.34 10.41
CA LEU A 313 8.53 5.17 9.55
C LEU A 313 8.99 6.45 10.26
N PHE A 314 8.11 7.08 11.04
CA PHE A 314 8.48 8.24 11.83
C PHE A 314 9.56 7.91 12.88
N GLU A 315 9.38 6.83 13.65
CA GLU A 315 10.39 6.39 14.63
C GLU A 315 11.70 5.95 13.96
N LEU A 316 11.64 5.34 12.78
CA LEU A 316 12.82 5.01 11.97
C LEU A 316 13.58 6.29 11.57
N GLY A 317 12.87 7.36 11.21
CA GLY A 317 13.47 8.68 10.96
C GLY A 317 14.21 9.24 12.18
N ILE A 318 13.60 9.17 13.37
CA ILE A 318 14.26 9.59 14.62
C ILE A 318 15.50 8.74 14.89
N LEU A 319 15.42 7.42 14.68
CA LEU A 319 16.54 6.50 14.90
C LEU A 319 17.72 6.84 13.98
N LEU A 320 17.46 7.09 12.70
CA LEU A 320 18.48 7.52 11.73
C LEU A 320 19.14 8.84 12.15
N ALA A 321 18.35 9.81 12.63
CA ALA A 321 18.86 11.08 13.14
C ALA A 321 19.79 10.88 14.37
N VAL A 322 19.38 10.05 15.35
CA VAL A 322 20.21 9.72 16.53
C VAL A 322 21.54 9.08 16.13
N PHE A 323 21.50 8.13 15.20
CA PHE A 323 22.70 7.44 14.73
C PHE A 323 23.68 8.40 14.04
N SER A 324 23.15 9.32 13.23
CA SER A 324 23.91 10.36 12.55
C SER A 324 24.62 11.30 13.53
N GLU A 325 23.90 11.79 14.54
CA GLU A 325 24.45 12.72 15.54
C GLU A 325 25.56 12.07 16.37
N ARG A 326 25.40 10.80 16.76
CA ARG A 326 26.43 10.04 17.48
C ARG A 326 27.71 9.89 16.65
N ARG A 327 27.59 9.52 15.37
CA ARG A 327 28.75 9.41 14.47
C ARG A 327 29.50 10.73 14.30
N ARG A 328 28.77 11.86 14.24
CA ARG A 328 29.40 13.18 14.16
C ARG A 328 30.22 13.50 15.42
N LYS A 329 29.60 13.34 16.60
CA LYS A 329 30.27 13.54 17.91
C LYS A 329 31.50 12.64 18.09
N SER A 330 31.46 11.40 17.60
CA SER A 330 32.62 10.50 17.63
C SER A 330 33.76 10.98 16.72
N LYS A 331 33.45 11.50 15.53
CA LYS A 331 34.47 12.06 14.62
C LYS A 331 35.07 13.35 15.15
N GLU A 332 34.27 14.22 15.76
CA GLU A 332 34.72 15.46 16.40
C GLU A 332 35.62 15.18 17.62
N LYS A 333 35.42 14.07 18.35
CA LYS A 333 36.28 13.65 19.46
C LYS A 333 37.57 12.95 19.03
N ALA A 334 37.63 12.45 17.79
CA ALA A 334 38.77 11.72 17.26
C ALA A 334 39.68 12.58 16.36
N ALA A 335 39.23 13.79 16.00
CA ALA A 335 39.98 14.80 15.27
C ALA A 335 40.60 15.81 16.22
#